data_AF-A0A7C7PU91-F1
#
_entry.id   AF-A0A7C7PU91-F1
#
_cell.length_a   1.000
_cell.length_b   1.000
_cell.length_c   1.000
_cell.angle_alpha   90.00
_cell.angle_beta   90.00
_cell.angle_gamma   90.00
#
_symmetry.space_group_name_H-M   'P 1'
#
loop_
_entity.id
_entity.type
_entity.pdbx_description
1 polymer ?
#
loop_
_entity_poly.entity_id
_entity_poly.type
_entity_poly.pdbx_seq_one_letter_code
_entity_poly.pdbx_strand_id
1 'polypeptide(L)'
;MKLMIELPTWLGDAVMASGAVNKLIKYLKPKEVILFGSPVATSLYPNFKIIIDDRKNRLRQFFKLPKVDKFVSFRNSLYSKLLAFKYKGVTFNIKEKNLHMVEKYNLFVNKILKKDLPLYSPQLPFKRKVFKRPTFGINPGAAYGSAKRWYPEEFAKVANYLGKYGDIIIFGGPGEEKLAKEIEDNLTIKNYKNLCGKLTIKEFCSPLTIGVLFEISLPHPLSITIIKID
;
A
#
# COMPACT_ATOMS: atom_id res chain seq x y z
N MET A 1 -13.85 -3.57 -23.87
CA MET A 1 -12.41 -3.90 -23.81
C MET A 1 -12.09 -4.63 -22.51
N LYS A 2 -11.11 -5.54 -22.55
CA LYS A 2 -10.47 -6.19 -21.42
C LYS A 2 -9.19 -5.44 -21.07
N LEU A 3 -9.14 -4.89 -19.86
CA LEU A 3 -8.04 -4.05 -19.38
C LEU A 3 -7.20 -4.82 -18.37
N MET A 4 -5.89 -4.85 -18.56
CA MET A 4 -4.95 -5.29 -17.54
C MET A 4 -4.18 -4.10 -16.97
N ILE A 5 -4.18 -3.99 -15.64
CA ILE A 5 -3.48 -2.93 -14.91
C ILE A 5 -2.37 -3.56 -14.09
N GLU A 6 -1.12 -3.22 -14.38
CA GLU A 6 0.01 -3.57 -13.51
C GLU A 6 0.14 -2.54 -12.38
N LEU A 7 -0.06 -2.98 -11.14
CA LEU A 7 0.04 -2.15 -9.95
C LEU A 7 1.51 -1.87 -9.57
N PRO A 8 1.79 -0.84 -8.76
CA PRO A 8 3.09 -0.67 -8.11
C PRO A 8 3.48 -1.91 -7.28
N THR A 9 4.78 -2.06 -7.00
CA THR A 9 5.27 -3.27 -6.29
C THR A 9 5.03 -3.18 -4.78
N TRP A 10 5.25 -2.00 -4.21
CA TRP A 10 5.23 -1.74 -2.78
C TRP A 10 3.83 -1.36 -2.30
N LEU A 11 3.51 -1.70 -1.05
CA LEU A 11 2.20 -1.43 -0.45
C LEU A 11 1.87 0.07 -0.49
N GLY A 12 2.78 0.93 0.00
CA GLY A 12 2.59 2.38 0.05
C GLY A 12 2.32 2.98 -1.34
N ASP A 13 3.13 2.61 -2.34
CA ASP A 13 2.90 3.04 -3.73
C ASP A 13 1.55 2.57 -4.27
N ALA A 14 1.14 1.33 -3.97
CA ALA A 14 -0.14 0.79 -4.41
C ALA A 14 -1.33 1.49 -3.74
N VAL A 15 -1.21 1.89 -2.47
CA VAL A 15 -2.18 2.76 -1.79
C VAL A 15 -2.21 4.13 -2.47
N MET A 16 -1.06 4.77 -2.69
CA MET A 16 -0.99 6.07 -3.36
C MET A 16 -1.55 6.05 -4.79
N ALA A 17 -1.40 4.95 -5.51
CA ALA A 17 -1.92 4.77 -6.86
C ALA A 17 -3.44 4.49 -6.90
N SER A 18 -4.07 4.11 -5.78
CA SER A 18 -5.45 3.59 -5.77
C SER A 18 -6.48 4.55 -6.34
N GLY A 19 -6.39 5.84 -6.02
CA GLY A 19 -7.26 6.86 -6.61
C GLY A 19 -7.11 6.96 -8.13
N ALA A 20 -5.88 6.88 -8.62
CA ALA A 20 -5.59 6.90 -10.06
C ALA A 20 -6.07 5.61 -10.76
N VAL A 21 -5.93 4.45 -10.14
CA VAL A 21 -6.49 3.17 -10.65
C VAL A 21 -8.01 3.26 -10.76
N ASN A 22 -8.69 3.74 -9.72
CA ASN A 22 -10.15 3.92 -9.72
C ASN A 22 -10.58 4.92 -10.79
N LYS A 23 -9.85 6.03 -10.95
CA LYS A 23 -10.05 7.01 -12.02
C LYS A 23 -9.96 6.33 -13.40
N LEU A 24 -8.88 5.59 -13.66
CA LEU A 24 -8.66 4.91 -14.93
C LEU A 24 -9.82 3.96 -15.27
N ILE A 25 -10.25 3.14 -14.32
CA ILE A 25 -11.37 2.19 -14.51
C ILE A 25 -12.68 2.94 -14.77
N LYS A 26 -12.98 3.97 -13.98
CA LYS A 26 -14.20 4.78 -14.11
C LYS A 26 -14.35 5.40 -15.50
N TYR A 27 -13.26 5.94 -16.06
CA TYR A 27 -13.32 6.64 -17.35
C TYR A 27 -13.15 5.72 -18.56
N LEU A 28 -12.40 4.62 -18.45
CA LEU A 28 -12.30 3.64 -19.54
C LEU A 28 -13.54 2.74 -19.64
N LYS A 29 -14.30 2.53 -18.55
CA LYS A 29 -15.45 1.62 -18.48
C LYS A 29 -15.18 0.25 -19.14
N PRO A 30 -14.09 -0.46 -18.76
CA PRO A 30 -13.77 -1.76 -19.34
C PRO A 30 -14.82 -2.82 -18.97
N LYS A 31 -15.01 -3.81 -19.84
CA LYS A 31 -15.92 -4.95 -19.59
C LYS A 31 -15.33 -5.95 -18.58
N GLU A 32 -14.00 -6.08 -18.57
CA GLU A 32 -13.26 -6.94 -17.63
C GLU A 32 -11.98 -6.18 -17.21
N VAL A 33 -11.66 -6.22 -15.92
CA VAL A 33 -10.41 -5.68 -15.36
C VAL A 33 -9.62 -6.81 -14.72
N ILE A 34 -8.34 -6.90 -15.09
CA ILE A 34 -7.36 -7.80 -14.47
C ILE A 34 -6.31 -6.94 -13.79
N LEU A 35 -6.09 -7.17 -12.51
CA LEU A 35 -4.98 -6.55 -11.78
C LEU A 35 -3.79 -7.51 -11.77
N PHE A 36 -2.65 -6.99 -12.19
CA PHE A 36 -1.39 -7.70 -12.26
C PHE A 36 -0.38 -7.06 -11.30
N GLY A 37 0.38 -7.84 -10.51
CA GLY A 37 1.40 -7.26 -9.64
C GLY A 37 1.82 -8.14 -8.47
N SER A 38 2.46 -7.53 -7.47
CA SER A 38 2.91 -8.25 -6.28
C SER A 38 1.72 -8.75 -5.44
N PRO A 39 1.89 -9.82 -4.64
CA PRO A 39 0.86 -10.28 -3.71
C PRO A 39 0.38 -9.17 -2.78
N VAL A 40 1.30 -8.37 -2.28
CA VAL A 40 1.02 -7.27 -1.35
C VAL A 40 0.16 -6.18 -2.02
N ALA A 41 0.55 -5.70 -3.21
CA ALA A 41 -0.20 -4.64 -3.90
C ALA A 41 -1.59 -5.11 -4.37
N THR A 42 -1.68 -6.33 -4.90
CA THR A 42 -2.95 -6.87 -5.43
C THR A 42 -3.96 -7.19 -4.33
N SER A 43 -3.50 -7.52 -3.11
CA SER A 43 -4.38 -7.79 -1.97
C SER A 43 -5.25 -6.59 -1.52
N LEU A 44 -4.88 -5.36 -1.93
CA LEU A 44 -5.69 -4.15 -1.71
C LEU A 44 -7.01 -4.13 -2.51
N TYR A 45 -7.16 -5.03 -3.48
CA TYR A 45 -8.24 -5.00 -4.47
C TYR A 45 -8.98 -6.35 -4.52
N PRO A 46 -9.68 -6.75 -3.45
CA PRO A 46 -10.27 -8.09 -3.33
C PRO A 46 -11.37 -8.41 -4.36
N ASN A 47 -11.94 -7.38 -5.00
CA ASN A 47 -13.09 -7.52 -5.90
C ASN A 47 -12.70 -7.64 -7.39
N PHE A 48 -11.41 -7.77 -7.69
CA PHE A 48 -10.92 -7.85 -9.06
C PHE A 48 -10.29 -9.20 -9.35
N LYS A 49 -10.24 -9.57 -10.62
CA LYS A 49 -9.46 -10.72 -11.07
C LYS A 49 -7.97 -10.39 -10.92
N ILE A 50 -7.26 -11.21 -10.16
CA ILE A 50 -5.84 -10.97 -9.82
C ILE A 50 -4.94 -11.97 -10.55
N ILE A 51 -3.81 -11.48 -11.05
CA ILE A 51 -2.66 -12.29 -11.50
C ILE A 51 -1.42 -11.80 -10.74
N ILE A 52 -0.76 -12.72 -10.02
CA ILE A 52 0.45 -12.41 -9.28
C ILE A 52 1.67 -12.42 -10.22
N ASP A 53 2.53 -11.41 -10.15
CA ASP A 53 3.83 -11.33 -10.84
C ASP A 53 4.79 -12.40 -10.29
N ASP A 54 5.00 -13.47 -11.06
CA ASP A 54 5.94 -14.53 -10.72
C ASP A 54 7.35 -14.08 -11.10
N ARG A 55 7.99 -13.35 -10.17
CA ARG A 55 9.34 -12.80 -10.36
C ARG A 55 10.40 -13.85 -10.67
N LYS A 56 10.21 -15.11 -10.25
CA LYS A 56 11.16 -16.21 -10.50
C LYS A 56 10.99 -16.79 -11.90
N ASN A 57 9.76 -16.83 -12.43
CA ASN A 57 9.45 -17.45 -13.73
C ASN A 57 8.78 -16.49 -14.72
N ARG A 58 9.19 -15.21 -14.74
CA ARG A 58 8.57 -14.18 -15.59
C ARG A 58 8.52 -14.54 -17.07
N LEU A 59 9.54 -15.21 -17.59
CA LEU A 59 9.56 -15.65 -19.00
C LEU A 59 8.43 -16.65 -19.28
N ARG A 60 8.27 -17.67 -18.42
CA ARG A 60 7.16 -18.64 -18.54
C ARG A 60 5.82 -17.96 -18.35
N GLN A 61 5.71 -17.04 -17.39
CA GLN A 61 4.49 -16.28 -17.13
C GLN A 61 4.10 -15.43 -18.34
N PHE A 62 5.06 -14.77 -18.99
CA PHE A 62 4.83 -13.91 -20.16
C PHE A 62 4.01 -14.61 -21.24
N PHE A 63 4.32 -15.88 -21.54
CA PHE A 63 3.59 -16.69 -22.52
C PHE A 63 2.24 -17.20 -22.02
N LYS A 64 2.06 -17.37 -20.71
CA LYS A 64 0.81 -17.82 -20.09
C LYS A 64 -0.20 -16.70 -19.79
N LEU A 65 0.21 -15.43 -19.84
CA LEU A 65 -0.68 -14.31 -19.58
C LEU A 65 -1.85 -14.27 -20.59
N PRO A 66 -3.08 -13.96 -20.13
CA PRO A 66 -4.24 -13.92 -21.00
C PRO A 66 -4.12 -12.80 -22.04
N LYS A 67 -4.76 -12.98 -23.20
CA LYS A 67 -4.96 -11.88 -24.15
C LYS A 67 -5.81 -10.78 -23.51
N VAL A 68 -5.40 -9.54 -23.70
CA VAL A 68 -6.09 -8.33 -23.24
C VAL A 68 -6.03 -7.26 -24.33
N ASP A 69 -6.99 -6.35 -24.33
CA ASP A 69 -7.08 -5.29 -25.36
C ASP A 69 -6.20 -4.08 -25.01
N LYS A 70 -5.98 -3.84 -23.72
CA LYS A 70 -5.19 -2.71 -23.24
C LYS A 70 -4.42 -3.09 -21.99
N PHE A 71 -3.18 -2.62 -21.91
CA PHE A 71 -2.32 -2.76 -20.73
C PHE A 71 -1.88 -1.38 -20.22
N VAL A 72 -1.99 -1.16 -18.92
CA VAL A 72 -1.49 0.05 -18.26
C VAL A 72 -0.64 -0.37 -17.08
N SER A 73 0.62 0.04 -17.05
CA SER A 73 1.53 -0.26 -15.95
C SER A 73 1.87 0.98 -15.15
N PHE A 74 1.68 0.89 -13.85
CA PHE A 74 2.15 1.86 -12.87
C PHE A 74 3.63 1.65 -12.48
N ARG A 75 4.35 0.78 -13.22
CA ARG A 75 5.79 0.51 -13.08
C ARG A 75 6.51 0.92 -14.36
N ASN A 76 7.83 1.06 -14.26
CA ASN A 76 8.72 1.36 -15.39
C ASN A 76 9.84 0.32 -15.57
N SER A 77 9.60 -0.92 -15.12
CA SER A 77 10.59 -1.99 -15.20
C SER A 77 10.76 -2.51 -16.64
N LEU A 78 11.86 -3.20 -16.94
CA LEU A 78 12.07 -3.83 -18.24
C LEU A 78 10.93 -4.80 -18.59
N TYR A 79 10.51 -5.62 -17.61
CA TYR A 79 9.40 -6.55 -17.80
C TYR A 79 8.07 -5.83 -18.09
N SER A 80 7.80 -4.73 -17.39
CA SER A 80 6.63 -3.87 -17.66
C SER A 80 6.64 -3.31 -19.07
N LYS A 81 7.81 -2.91 -19.59
CA LYS A 81 7.97 -2.42 -20.97
C LYS A 81 7.76 -3.53 -22.00
N LEU A 82 8.25 -4.75 -21.75
CA LEU A 82 8.01 -5.91 -22.61
C LEU A 82 6.52 -6.27 -22.67
N LEU A 83 5.81 -6.22 -21.54
CA LEU A 83 4.35 -6.42 -21.51
C LEU A 83 3.61 -5.30 -22.23
N ALA A 84 4.04 -4.05 -22.06
CA ALA A 84 3.49 -2.93 -22.80
C ALA A 84 3.70 -3.08 -24.31
N PHE A 85 4.85 -3.55 -24.77
CA PHE A 85 5.08 -3.88 -26.18
C PHE A 85 4.10 -4.97 -26.66
N LYS A 86 3.96 -6.08 -25.90
CA LYS A 86 3.04 -7.19 -26.24
C LYS A 86 1.58 -6.75 -26.39
N TYR A 87 1.11 -5.84 -25.53
CA TYR A 87 -0.31 -5.46 -25.43
C TYR A 87 -0.60 -4.02 -25.89
N LYS A 88 0.31 -3.40 -26.66
CA LYS A 88 0.22 -1.98 -27.07
C LYS A 88 -0.15 -1.05 -25.89
N GLY A 89 0.46 -1.33 -24.75
CA GLY A 89 0.21 -0.67 -23.48
C GLY A 89 1.11 0.52 -23.21
N VAL A 90 0.97 1.08 -22.01
CA VAL A 90 1.71 2.25 -21.54
C VAL A 90 2.28 1.99 -20.15
N THR A 91 3.50 2.46 -19.89
CA THR A 91 4.20 2.33 -18.60
C THR A 91 4.36 3.69 -17.93
N PHE A 92 4.41 3.70 -16.61
CA PHE A 92 4.58 4.91 -15.83
C PHE A 92 5.92 5.59 -16.15
N ASN A 93 5.87 6.89 -16.51
CA ASN A 93 7.05 7.66 -16.89
C ASN A 93 6.91 9.16 -16.55
N ILE A 94 6.31 9.46 -15.40
CA ILE A 94 6.19 10.83 -14.90
C ILE A 94 7.52 11.21 -14.22
N LYS A 95 8.20 12.22 -14.78
CA LYS A 95 9.55 12.67 -14.37
C LYS A 95 9.53 13.94 -13.53
N GLU A 96 8.37 14.59 -13.46
CA GLU A 96 8.09 15.82 -12.74
C GLU A 96 8.52 15.64 -11.27
N LYS A 97 9.56 16.37 -10.83
CA LYS A 97 10.18 16.18 -9.50
C LYS A 97 9.34 16.80 -8.38
N ASN A 98 8.65 17.90 -8.65
CA ASN A 98 7.95 18.72 -7.67
C ASN A 98 6.52 18.25 -7.35
N LEU A 99 6.18 17.02 -7.73
CA LEU A 99 4.86 16.44 -7.47
C LEU A 99 4.95 15.33 -6.44
N HIS A 100 3.96 15.23 -5.57
CA HIS A 100 3.76 14.08 -4.70
C HIS A 100 3.41 12.84 -5.54
N MET A 101 3.74 11.64 -5.05
CA MET A 101 3.55 10.41 -5.85
C MET A 101 2.08 10.17 -6.25
N VAL A 102 1.13 10.52 -5.38
CA VAL A 102 -0.33 10.50 -5.67
C VAL A 102 -0.66 11.38 -6.88
N GLU A 103 -0.08 12.57 -6.95
CA GLU A 103 -0.28 13.51 -8.05
C GLU A 103 0.34 12.97 -9.34
N LYS A 104 1.53 12.38 -9.26
CA LYS A 104 2.17 11.74 -10.42
C LYS A 104 1.33 10.61 -11.00
N TYR A 105 0.75 9.75 -10.16
CA TYR A 105 -0.13 8.69 -10.64
C TYR A 105 -1.41 9.24 -11.28
N ASN A 106 -1.98 10.29 -10.71
CA ASN A 106 -3.14 10.97 -11.28
C ASN A 106 -2.80 11.61 -12.64
N LEU A 107 -1.66 12.30 -12.74
CA LEU A 107 -1.17 12.89 -13.99
C LEU A 107 -0.90 11.84 -15.06
N PHE A 108 -0.33 10.69 -14.67
CA PHE A 108 -0.14 9.56 -15.58
C PHE A 108 -1.47 9.10 -16.19
N VAL A 109 -2.51 8.94 -15.38
CA VAL A 109 -3.84 8.55 -15.88
C VAL A 109 -4.47 9.63 -16.75
N ASN A 110 -4.32 10.90 -16.40
CA ASN A 110 -4.78 12.03 -17.22
C ASN A 110 -4.13 12.00 -18.63
N LYS A 111 -2.81 11.74 -18.71
CA LYS A 111 -2.08 11.58 -19.99
C LYS A 111 -2.61 10.40 -20.82
N ILE A 112 -2.95 9.27 -20.19
CA ILE A 112 -3.54 8.09 -20.89
C ILE A 112 -4.93 8.40 -21.44
N LEU A 113 -5.75 9.10 -20.65
CA LEU A 113 -7.13 9.43 -21.01
C LEU A 113 -7.23 10.62 -21.95
N LYS A 114 -6.13 11.39 -22.13
CA LYS A 114 -6.09 12.67 -22.83
C LYS A 114 -7.13 13.65 -22.28
N LYS A 115 -7.24 13.71 -20.96
CA LYS A 115 -8.18 14.57 -20.23
C LYS A 115 -7.49 15.19 -19.04
N ASP A 116 -7.81 16.45 -18.77
CA ASP A 116 -7.49 17.05 -17.50
C ASP A 116 -8.62 16.78 -16.51
N LEU A 117 -8.37 15.87 -15.57
CA LEU A 117 -9.35 15.41 -14.59
C LEU A 117 -8.85 15.73 -13.19
N PRO A 118 -9.76 16.05 -12.25
CA PRO A 118 -9.38 16.38 -10.88
C PRO A 118 -8.62 15.22 -10.22
N LEU A 119 -7.83 15.54 -9.20
CA LEU A 119 -7.11 14.54 -8.41
C LEU A 119 -8.10 13.57 -7.75
N TYR A 120 -7.85 12.27 -7.92
CA TYR A 120 -8.55 11.23 -7.18
C TYR A 120 -7.63 10.83 -6.03
N SER A 121 -8.07 11.14 -4.81
CA SER A 121 -7.35 10.79 -3.59
C SER A 121 -7.24 9.26 -3.44
N PRO A 122 -6.20 8.77 -2.75
CA PRO A 122 -6.10 7.37 -2.39
C PRO A 122 -7.40 6.86 -1.76
N GLN A 123 -7.95 5.79 -2.30
CA GLN A 123 -9.19 5.21 -1.82
C GLN A 123 -9.10 3.68 -1.90
N LEU A 124 -9.20 3.05 -0.73
CA LEU A 124 -9.23 1.61 -0.62
C LEU A 124 -10.67 1.12 -0.39
N PRO A 125 -11.04 -0.07 -0.90
CA PRO A 125 -12.40 -0.61 -0.79
C PRO A 125 -12.67 -1.27 0.58
N PHE A 126 -12.16 -0.68 1.66
CA PHE A 126 -12.30 -1.21 3.02
C PHE A 126 -13.18 -0.28 3.86
N LYS A 127 -14.17 -0.85 4.55
CA LYS A 127 -15.06 -0.09 5.44
C LYS A 127 -14.35 0.25 6.75
N ARG A 128 -14.32 1.51 7.16
CA ARG A 128 -13.74 1.88 8.47
C ARG A 128 -14.48 1.21 9.63
N LYS A 129 -13.75 0.80 10.68
CA LYS A 129 -14.34 0.47 12.00
C LYS A 129 -14.21 1.67 12.90
N VAL A 130 -15.24 1.87 13.70
CA VAL A 130 -15.17 2.75 14.84
C VAL A 130 -14.86 1.88 16.06
N PHE A 131 -13.74 2.18 16.73
CA PHE A 131 -13.41 1.54 18.00
C PHE A 131 -14.30 2.14 19.10
N LYS A 132 -14.74 1.30 20.04
CA LYS A 132 -15.56 1.74 21.18
C LYS A 132 -14.84 2.73 22.11
N ARG A 133 -13.50 2.67 22.11
CA ARG A 133 -12.60 3.55 22.85
C ARG A 133 -11.47 4.02 21.93
N PRO A 134 -10.78 5.12 22.24
CA PRO A 134 -9.60 5.52 21.48
C PRO A 134 -8.62 4.34 21.36
N THR A 135 -8.08 4.14 20.15
CA THR A 135 -7.14 3.07 19.86
C THR A 135 -6.01 3.64 19.03
N PHE A 136 -4.78 3.32 19.39
CA PHE A 136 -3.57 3.81 18.75
C PHE A 136 -2.81 2.64 18.14
N GLY A 137 -2.47 2.79 16.86
CA GLY A 137 -1.66 1.81 16.15
C GLY A 137 -0.19 2.19 16.18
N ILE A 138 0.68 1.22 16.44
CA ILE A 138 2.13 1.38 16.33
C ILE A 138 2.63 0.41 15.28
N ASN A 139 3.32 0.91 14.25
CA ASN A 139 3.96 0.07 13.25
C ASN A 139 5.48 0.36 13.24
N PRO A 140 6.29 -0.46 13.94
CA PRO A 140 7.73 -0.22 14.11
C PRO A 140 8.57 -0.69 12.92
N GLY A 141 7.94 -1.46 12.01
CA GLY A 141 8.57 -2.03 10.84
C GLY A 141 9.05 -0.99 9.83
N ALA A 142 9.99 -1.40 8.99
CA ALA A 142 10.45 -0.56 7.89
C ALA A 142 10.96 -1.42 6.73
N ALA A 143 10.30 -1.29 5.57
CA ALA A 143 10.66 -2.04 4.36
C ALA A 143 12.03 -1.66 3.76
N TYR A 144 12.53 -0.45 4.06
CA TYR A 144 13.80 0.07 3.54
C TYR A 144 15.00 -0.17 4.49
N GLY A 145 14.86 -1.10 5.44
CA GLY A 145 15.93 -1.52 6.33
C GLY A 145 15.87 -0.92 7.73
N SER A 146 16.68 -1.50 8.62
CA SER A 146 16.72 -1.16 10.05
C SER A 146 17.10 0.28 10.34
N ALA A 147 17.89 0.92 9.47
CA ALA A 147 18.30 2.32 9.63
C ALA A 147 17.14 3.33 9.64
N LYS A 148 15.95 2.94 9.16
CA LYS A 148 14.74 3.78 9.20
C LYS A 148 13.81 3.48 10.37
N ARG A 149 14.17 2.52 11.23
CA ARG A 149 13.38 2.14 12.40
C ARG A 149 13.80 2.98 13.58
N TRP A 150 12.83 3.31 14.43
CA TRP A 150 13.13 3.83 15.76
C TRP A 150 13.42 2.68 16.72
N TYR A 151 14.08 2.98 17.83
CA TYR A 151 14.41 1.95 18.82
C TYR A 151 13.14 1.40 19.49
N PRO A 152 13.09 0.10 19.81
CA PRO A 152 11.94 -0.53 20.47
C PRO A 152 11.51 0.21 21.75
N GLU A 153 12.48 0.68 22.54
CA GLU A 153 12.28 1.38 23.80
C GLU A 153 11.57 2.73 23.60
N GLU A 154 11.86 3.41 22.49
CA GLU A 154 11.23 4.69 22.15
C GLU A 154 9.78 4.51 21.70
N PHE A 155 9.50 3.46 20.92
CA PHE A 155 8.12 3.06 20.63
C PHE A 155 7.36 2.71 21.91
N ALA A 156 7.99 1.99 22.84
CA ALA A 156 7.39 1.62 24.11
C ALA A 156 7.09 2.84 25.00
N LYS A 157 7.98 3.85 25.04
CA LYS A 157 7.73 5.13 25.74
C LYS A 157 6.45 5.81 25.22
N VAL A 158 6.31 5.92 23.90
CA VAL A 158 5.11 6.51 23.27
C VAL A 158 3.87 5.65 23.55
N ALA A 159 3.98 4.32 23.42
CA ALA A 159 2.90 3.39 23.71
C ALA A 159 2.41 3.53 25.16
N ASN A 160 3.32 3.56 26.12
CA ASN A 160 3.00 3.71 27.55
C ASN A 160 2.32 5.05 27.85
N TYR A 161 2.73 6.13 27.17
CA TYR A 161 2.08 7.43 27.30
C TYR A 161 0.66 7.42 26.71
N LEU A 162 0.51 6.93 25.48
CA LEU A 162 -0.78 6.86 24.77
C LEU A 162 -1.76 5.87 25.41
N GLY A 163 -1.23 4.82 26.04
CA GLY A 163 -2.02 3.81 26.76
C GLY A 163 -2.88 4.38 27.89
N LYS A 164 -2.54 5.57 28.40
CA LYS A 164 -3.36 6.32 29.37
C LYS A 164 -4.69 6.81 28.78
N TYR A 165 -4.76 6.96 27.46
CA TYR A 165 -5.88 7.56 26.75
C TYR A 165 -6.66 6.57 25.87
N GLY A 166 -6.13 5.36 25.67
CA GLY A 166 -6.74 4.38 24.77
C GLY A 166 -5.94 3.08 24.65
N ASP A 167 -6.47 2.14 23.89
CA ASP A 167 -5.82 0.85 23.64
C ASP A 167 -4.64 1.00 22.67
N ILE A 168 -3.59 0.19 22.86
CA ILE A 168 -2.46 0.12 21.94
C ILE A 168 -2.56 -1.14 21.08
N ILE A 169 -2.32 -1.01 19.77
CA ILE A 169 -2.15 -2.16 18.88
C ILE A 169 -0.76 -2.07 18.24
N ILE A 170 0.06 -3.10 18.44
CA ILE A 170 1.36 -3.23 17.77
C ILE A 170 1.15 -4.02 16.48
N PHE A 171 1.46 -3.40 15.36
CA PHE A 171 1.46 -3.98 14.03
C PHE A 171 2.87 -4.36 13.59
N GLY A 172 2.97 -5.05 12.46
CA GLY A 172 4.22 -5.42 11.83
C GLY A 172 4.00 -6.55 10.83
N GLY A 173 4.84 -6.61 9.81
CA GLY A 173 4.81 -7.67 8.82
C GLY A 173 5.40 -8.98 9.33
N PRO A 174 5.25 -10.08 8.57
CA PRO A 174 5.96 -11.33 8.85
C PRO A 174 7.48 -11.11 8.86
N GLY A 175 8.16 -11.62 9.89
CA GLY A 175 9.60 -11.43 10.10
C GLY A 175 9.96 -10.22 10.99
N GLU A 176 8.97 -9.44 11.45
CA GLU A 176 9.15 -8.32 12.37
C GLU A 176 8.72 -8.65 13.81
N GLU A 177 8.42 -9.92 14.10
CA GLU A 177 7.86 -10.37 15.39
C GLU A 177 8.81 -10.13 16.55
N LYS A 178 10.13 -10.32 16.33
CA LYS A 178 11.14 -10.03 17.35
C LYS A 178 11.13 -8.55 17.73
N LEU A 179 11.04 -7.65 16.74
CA LEU A 179 10.97 -6.20 16.96
C LEU A 179 9.70 -5.81 17.74
N ALA A 180 8.55 -6.37 17.36
CA ALA A 180 7.30 -6.13 18.08
C ALA A 180 7.36 -6.66 19.52
N LYS A 181 8.02 -7.80 19.74
CA LYS A 181 8.21 -8.40 21.07
C LYS A 181 9.12 -7.56 21.97
N GLU A 182 10.20 -6.99 21.43
CA GLU A 182 11.09 -6.08 22.17
C GLU A 182 10.34 -4.82 22.64
N ILE A 183 9.40 -4.29 21.85
CA ILE A 183 8.52 -3.19 22.27
C ILE A 183 7.61 -3.64 23.41
N GLU A 184 6.96 -4.81 23.23
CA GLU A 184 6.06 -5.41 24.22
C GLU A 184 6.73 -5.62 25.57
N ASP A 185 8.00 -6.03 25.58
CA ASP A 185 8.80 -6.23 26.79
C ASP A 185 9.13 -4.94 27.55
N ASN A 186 9.03 -3.79 26.88
CA ASN A 186 9.24 -2.46 27.47
C ASN A 186 7.91 -1.75 27.86
N LEU A 187 6.76 -2.42 27.70
CA LEU A 187 5.46 -1.85 28.08
C LEU A 187 5.19 -1.99 29.58
N THR A 188 4.70 -0.90 30.19
CA THR A 188 4.21 -0.87 31.58
C THR A 188 2.68 -0.89 31.65
N ILE A 189 2.01 -0.70 30.52
CA ILE A 189 0.56 -0.76 30.37
C ILE A 189 0.07 -2.19 30.10
N LYS A 190 -1.22 -2.47 30.36
CA LYS A 190 -1.85 -3.78 30.10
C LYS A 190 -2.86 -3.76 28.95
N ASN A 191 -3.31 -2.58 28.54
CA ASN A 191 -4.31 -2.39 27.49
C ASN A 191 -3.67 -2.32 26.10
N TYR A 192 -2.94 -3.37 25.73
CA TYR A 192 -2.32 -3.50 24.42
C TYR A 192 -2.64 -4.84 23.76
N LYS A 193 -2.45 -4.91 22.44
CA LYS A 193 -2.49 -6.15 21.66
C LYS A 193 -1.39 -6.18 20.62
N ASN A 194 -0.55 -7.22 20.65
CA ASN A 194 0.45 -7.46 19.61
C ASN A 194 -0.12 -8.31 18.47
N LEU A 195 -0.28 -7.68 17.30
CA LEU A 195 -0.80 -8.25 16.05
C LEU A 195 0.27 -8.42 14.96
N CYS A 196 1.55 -8.18 15.27
CA CYS A 196 2.65 -8.35 14.32
C CYS A 196 2.67 -9.77 13.74
N GLY A 197 2.78 -9.88 12.42
CA GLY A 197 2.80 -11.17 11.69
C GLY A 197 1.47 -11.95 11.71
N LYS A 198 0.44 -11.47 12.42
CA LYS A 198 -0.85 -12.17 12.61
C LYS A 198 -1.94 -11.70 11.65
N LEU A 199 -1.70 -10.64 10.88
CA LEU A 199 -2.68 -10.06 9.97
C LEU A 199 -2.27 -10.26 8.52
N THR A 200 -3.23 -10.64 7.69
CA THR A 200 -3.12 -10.46 6.25
C THR A 200 -3.19 -8.97 5.90
N ILE A 201 -2.71 -8.58 4.71
CA ILE A 201 -2.86 -7.18 4.25
C ILE A 201 -4.33 -6.77 4.17
N LYS A 202 -5.21 -7.70 3.78
CA LYS A 202 -6.65 -7.45 3.79
C LYS A 202 -7.12 -7.13 5.20
N GLU A 203 -6.71 -7.87 6.22
CA GLU A 203 -7.07 -7.61 7.62
C GLU A 203 -6.45 -6.33 8.17
N PHE A 204 -5.21 -6.04 7.78
CA PHE A 204 -4.50 -4.81 8.14
C PHE A 204 -5.14 -3.57 7.52
N CYS A 205 -5.58 -3.63 6.26
CA CYS A 205 -6.30 -2.52 5.63
C CYS A 205 -7.81 -2.53 5.92
N SER A 206 -8.32 -3.63 6.46
CA SER A 206 -9.69 -3.82 6.93
C SER A 206 -9.94 -3.05 8.22
N PRO A 207 -11.20 -2.91 8.62
CA PRO A 207 -11.67 -2.26 9.84
C PRO A 207 -10.91 -2.56 11.17
N LEU A 208 -9.95 -3.49 11.25
CA LEU A 208 -9.22 -3.80 12.48
C LEU A 208 -8.15 -2.77 12.89
N THR A 209 -7.90 -1.73 12.08
CA THR A 209 -6.58 -1.05 12.16
C THR A 209 -6.64 0.48 12.16
N ILE A 210 -7.80 1.10 11.87
CA ILE A 210 -7.87 2.58 11.74
C ILE A 210 -8.31 3.21 13.06
N GLY A 211 -7.43 3.08 14.05
CA GLY A 211 -7.18 4.12 15.04
C GLY A 211 -6.09 5.06 14.53
N VAL A 212 -5.68 6.07 15.30
CA VAL A 212 -4.53 6.92 14.91
C VAL A 212 -3.31 6.02 14.77
N LEU A 213 -2.81 5.83 13.53
CA LEU A 213 -1.64 5.01 13.26
C LEU A 213 -0.41 5.91 13.31
N PHE A 214 0.53 5.56 14.18
CA PHE A 214 1.86 6.15 14.24
C PHE A 214 2.81 5.32 13.39
N GLU A 215 3.20 5.86 12.24
CA GLU A 215 4.27 5.33 11.41
C GLU A 215 5.44 6.31 11.47
N ILE A 216 6.57 5.86 12.02
CA ILE A 216 7.80 6.65 12.09
C ILE A 216 8.80 5.99 11.13
N SER A 217 9.01 6.60 9.96
CA SER A 217 10.11 6.21 9.07
C SER A 217 10.80 7.46 8.52
N LEU A 218 12.12 7.56 8.72
CA LEU A 218 12.91 8.74 8.37
C LEU A 218 13.37 8.73 6.90
N PRO A 219 13.62 9.92 6.33
CA PRO A 219 15.02 10.25 6.06
C PRO A 219 15.53 11.53 6.75
N HIS A 220 14.70 12.25 7.53
CA HIS A 220 15.12 13.42 8.33
C HIS A 220 14.51 13.38 9.73
N PRO A 221 15.24 13.86 10.77
CA PRO A 221 14.98 13.55 12.17
C PRO A 221 13.54 13.89 12.56
N LEU A 222 12.85 12.94 13.18
CA LEU A 222 11.51 13.07 13.77
C LEU A 222 10.36 13.36 12.78
N SER A 223 10.17 12.49 11.78
CA SER A 223 8.90 12.41 11.06
C SER A 223 7.96 11.43 11.78
N ILE A 224 7.14 11.92 12.72
CA ILE A 224 6.03 11.14 13.28
C ILE A 224 4.83 11.33 12.34
N THR A 225 4.53 10.33 11.52
CA THR A 225 3.29 10.38 10.73
C THR A 225 2.15 9.96 11.63
N ILE A 226 1.40 10.94 12.13
CA ILE A 226 0.11 10.74 12.78
C ILE A 226 -0.91 10.63 11.65
N ILE A 227 -1.21 9.41 11.22
CA ILE A 227 -2.30 9.21 10.27
C ILE A 227 -3.61 9.25 11.06
N LYS A 228 -4.13 10.46 11.26
CA LYS A 228 -5.53 10.66 11.61
C LYS A 228 -6.34 10.64 10.32
N ILE A 229 -6.94 9.50 10.00
CA ILE A 229 -7.93 9.45 8.93
C ILE A 229 -9.25 9.87 9.55
N ASP A 230 -9.66 11.11 9.30
CA ASP A 230 -10.97 11.65 9.71
C ASP A 230 -12.13 10.95 8.99
#